data_AF-H2YDM0-F1
#
_entry.id   AF-H2YDM0-F1
#
_cell.length_a   1.000
_cell.length_b   1.000
_cell.length_c   1.000
_cell.angle_alpha   90.00
_cell.angle_beta   90.00
_cell.angle_gamma   90.00
#
_symmetry.space_group_name_H-M   'P 1'
#
loop_
_entity.id
_entity.type
_entity.pdbx_description
1 polymer ?
#
loop_
_entity_poly.entity_id
_entity_poly.type
_entity_poly.pdbx_seq_one_letter_code
_entity_poly.pdbx_strand_id
1 'polypeptide(L)'
;MKNEKIYIQRKRMEQRRLASKIARELKMPVEDMCLKNNKPLPELEPLQGIIKDSQDPNLWSQLDGNSTANVLMVLEFLHTFKDAILIDSSVIPTFEQFQRSLLNDPEHTGSLVQLTMALLHQCLCDPGVPAPGPWLHCMTGIKVTDVDVSKGNYSEILRLFLWARKGFKCEISITLETEPFLALKSSEKAGVLAFLVNELVCSRPVCSEIEKHLENLATLRR
;
A
#
# COMPACT_ATOMS: atom_id res chain seq x y z
N MET A 1 58.24 28.74 -64.97
CA MET A 1 58.84 27.54 -64.34
C MET A 1 59.16 27.67 -62.84
N LYS A 2 59.77 28.76 -62.32
CA LYS A 2 60.10 28.86 -60.87
C LYS A 2 58.87 29.01 -59.96
N ASN A 3 57.88 29.83 -60.32
CA ASN A 3 56.68 30.07 -59.50
C ASN A 3 55.78 28.83 -59.36
N GLU A 4 55.68 28.02 -60.41
CA GLU A 4 54.87 26.80 -60.43
C GLU A 4 55.47 25.69 -59.55
N LYS A 5 56.80 25.56 -59.54
CA LYS A 5 57.51 24.65 -58.63
C LYS A 5 57.33 25.04 -57.16
N ILE A 6 57.38 26.34 -56.84
CA ILE A 6 57.14 26.86 -55.48
C ILE A 6 55.70 26.59 -55.04
N TYR A 7 54.73 26.75 -55.95
CA TYR A 7 53.32 26.46 -55.69
C TYR A 7 53.09 24.97 -55.39
N ILE A 8 53.63 24.07 -56.22
CA ILE A 8 53.55 22.61 -56.02
C ILE A 8 54.21 22.20 -54.70
N GLN A 9 55.34 22.82 -54.34
CA GLN A 9 56.06 22.56 -53.10
C GLN A 9 55.26 23.02 -51.86
N ARG A 10 54.62 24.19 -51.91
CA ARG A 10 53.69 24.66 -50.85
C ARG A 10 52.51 23.71 -50.69
N LYS A 11 51.86 23.32 -51.79
CA LYS A 11 50.71 22.40 -51.77
C LYS A 11 51.06 21.03 -51.16
N ARG A 12 52.24 20.48 -51.50
CA ARG A 12 52.74 19.24 -50.88
C ARG A 12 53.04 19.40 -49.40
N MET A 13 53.60 20.53 -48.99
CA MET A 13 53.88 20.82 -47.58
C MET A 13 52.60 20.95 -46.75
N GLU A 14 51.57 21.60 -47.31
CA GLU A 14 50.25 21.72 -46.68
C GLU A 14 49.56 20.36 -46.56
N GLN A 15 49.59 19.53 -47.61
CA GLN A 15 49.06 18.17 -47.57
C GLN A 15 49.74 17.31 -46.50
N ARG A 16 51.08 17.39 -46.39
CA ARG A 16 51.83 16.71 -45.33
C ARG A 16 51.45 17.22 -43.94
N ARG A 17 51.29 18.53 -43.78
CA ARG A 17 50.88 19.14 -42.51
C ARG A 17 49.48 18.67 -42.10
N LEU A 18 48.56 18.57 -43.07
CA LEU A 18 47.20 18.07 -42.83
C LEU A 18 47.21 16.59 -42.45
N ALA A 19 47.95 15.76 -43.19
CA ALA A 19 48.08 14.33 -42.89
C ALA A 19 48.70 14.08 -41.51
N SER A 20 49.73 14.85 -41.13
CA SER A 20 50.33 14.76 -39.79
C SER A 20 49.37 15.16 -38.67
N LYS A 21 48.45 16.11 -38.91
CA LYS A 21 47.40 16.45 -37.94
C LYS A 21 46.41 15.30 -37.78
N ILE A 22 45.92 14.74 -38.89
CA ILE A 22 44.97 13.61 -38.86
C ILE A 22 45.60 12.40 -38.16
N ALA A 23 46.85 12.08 -38.46
CA ALA A 23 47.57 10.98 -37.82
C ALA A 23 47.81 11.21 -36.31
N ARG A 24 47.89 12.47 -35.86
CA ARG A 24 47.98 12.81 -34.45
C ARG A 24 46.64 12.60 -33.75
N GLU A 25 45.55 13.05 -34.35
CA GLU A 25 44.18 12.84 -33.83
C GLU A 25 43.81 11.36 -33.75
N LEU A 26 44.17 10.56 -34.77
CA LEU A 26 43.93 9.10 -34.76
C LEU A 26 44.76 8.34 -33.72
N LYS A 27 45.86 8.92 -33.24
CA LYS A 27 46.69 8.36 -32.17
C LYS A 27 46.26 8.86 -30.79
N MET A 28 45.34 9.83 -30.72
CA MET A 28 44.77 10.20 -29.44
C MET A 28 43.98 9.01 -28.91
N PRO A 29 44.11 8.68 -27.61
CA PRO A 29 43.30 7.64 -27.00
C PRO A 29 41.83 7.99 -27.16
N VAL A 30 41.04 7.03 -27.64
CA VAL A 30 39.59 7.19 -27.77
C VAL A 30 38.98 6.99 -26.39
N GLU A 31 38.22 7.99 -25.93
CA GLU A 31 37.54 7.95 -24.64
C GLU A 31 36.35 6.98 -24.74
N ASP A 32 36.50 5.77 -24.18
CA ASP A 32 35.51 4.68 -24.27
C ASP A 32 34.47 4.74 -23.13
N MET A 33 34.26 5.93 -22.55
CA MET A 33 33.33 6.15 -21.43
C MET A 33 31.88 6.38 -21.87
N CYS A 34 31.62 6.47 -23.17
CA CYS A 34 30.31 6.80 -23.72
C CYS A 34 29.82 5.71 -24.68
N LEU A 35 28.64 5.15 -24.39
CA LEU A 35 27.98 4.20 -25.28
C LEU A 35 27.61 4.88 -26.60
N LYS A 36 28.09 4.35 -27.74
CA LYS A 36 27.89 4.91 -29.08
C LYS A 36 26.42 5.06 -29.50
N ASN A 37 25.53 4.26 -28.92
CA ASN A 37 24.09 4.26 -29.17
C ASN A 37 23.34 4.42 -27.84
N ASN A 38 23.42 5.60 -27.24
CA ASN A 38 22.73 5.88 -25.99
C ASN A 38 21.22 6.07 -26.26
N LYS A 39 20.44 4.99 -26.17
CA LYS A 39 18.98 5.11 -26.11
C LYS A 39 18.64 5.70 -24.73
N PRO A 40 17.72 6.69 -24.64
CA PRO A 40 17.25 7.13 -23.34
C PRO A 40 16.67 5.92 -22.59
N LEU A 41 16.86 5.90 -21.27
CA LEU A 41 16.23 4.88 -20.44
C LEU A 41 14.71 4.96 -20.64
N PRO A 42 14.00 3.82 -20.70
CA PRO A 42 12.55 3.85 -20.76
C PRO A 42 12.00 4.52 -19.50
N GLU A 43 11.00 5.38 -19.68
CA GLU A 43 10.23 5.93 -18.56
C GLU A 43 9.38 4.79 -18.00
N LEU A 44 9.68 4.37 -16.76
CA LEU A 44 8.90 3.35 -16.08
C LEU A 44 7.68 4.00 -15.43
N GLU A 45 6.50 3.46 -15.72
CA GLU A 45 5.30 3.83 -14.98
C GLU A 45 5.40 3.32 -13.53
N PRO A 46 4.99 4.13 -12.54
CA PRO A 46 4.93 3.68 -11.16
C PRO A 46 4.01 2.47 -11.03
N LEU A 47 4.36 1.53 -10.14
CA LEU A 47 3.46 0.43 -9.81
C LEU A 47 2.15 0.98 -9.23
N GLN A 48 1.05 0.25 -9.42
CA GLN A 48 -0.24 0.61 -8.84
C GLN A 48 -0.14 0.78 -7.31
N GLY A 49 -0.83 1.79 -6.78
CA GLY A 49 -0.96 2.02 -5.34
C GLY A 49 0.23 2.71 -4.68
N ILE A 50 1.27 3.06 -5.45
CA ILE A 50 2.42 3.81 -4.96
C ILE A 50 2.09 5.31 -4.95
N ILE A 51 2.43 5.99 -3.87
CA ILE A 51 2.36 7.45 -3.76
C ILE A 51 3.77 8.05 -3.75
N LYS A 52 3.93 9.30 -4.19
CA LYS A 52 5.19 10.03 -3.95
C LYS A 52 5.32 10.31 -2.46
N ASP A 53 6.53 10.17 -1.93
CA ASP A 53 6.78 10.49 -0.53
C ASP A 53 6.51 11.97 -0.28
N SER A 54 5.81 12.24 0.82
CA SER A 54 5.58 13.57 1.35
C SER A 54 6.88 14.34 1.64
N GLN A 55 7.95 13.63 2.01
CA GLN A 55 9.23 14.23 2.40
C GLN A 55 10.21 14.35 1.22
N ASP A 56 10.21 13.39 0.29
CA ASP A 56 11.04 13.40 -0.91
C ASP A 56 10.22 13.09 -2.17
N PRO A 57 9.96 14.08 -3.05
CA PRO A 57 9.17 13.88 -4.25
C PRO A 57 9.84 12.98 -5.31
N ASN A 58 11.12 12.62 -5.11
CA ASN A 58 11.84 11.65 -5.94
C ASN A 58 11.72 10.22 -5.42
N LEU A 59 11.21 10.04 -4.19
CA LEU A 59 11.01 8.74 -3.58
C LEU A 59 9.54 8.32 -3.67
N TRP A 60 9.36 7.02 -3.82
CA TRP A 60 8.07 6.37 -3.89
C TRP A 60 7.80 5.67 -2.57
N SER A 61 6.67 6.00 -1.93
CA SER A 61 6.20 5.32 -0.73
C SER A 61 5.37 4.10 -1.11
N GLN A 62 5.71 2.95 -0.53
CA GLN A 62 5.05 1.68 -0.78
C GLN A 62 4.80 0.97 0.55
N LEU A 63 3.75 0.13 0.58
CA LEU A 63 3.54 -0.81 1.66
C LEU A 63 4.64 -1.88 1.70
N ASP A 64 5.01 -2.30 2.90
CA ASP A 64 5.82 -3.49 3.08
C ASP A 64 5.08 -4.76 2.65
N GLY A 65 5.83 -5.85 2.43
CA GLY A 65 5.26 -7.11 1.96
C GLY A 65 4.21 -7.70 2.90
N ASN A 66 4.41 -7.56 4.22
CA ASN A 66 3.47 -8.08 5.21
C ASN A 66 2.16 -7.27 5.22
N SER A 67 2.25 -5.95 5.14
CA SER A 67 1.06 -5.09 4.99
C SER A 67 0.30 -5.35 3.70
N THR A 68 1.02 -5.59 2.60
CA THR A 68 0.40 -5.96 1.33
C THR A 68 -0.33 -7.29 1.42
N ALA A 69 0.25 -8.29 2.10
CA ALA A 69 -0.43 -9.57 2.35
C ALA A 69 -1.69 -9.40 3.21
N ASN A 70 -1.62 -8.56 4.25
CA ASN A 70 -2.80 -8.21 5.06
C ASN A 70 -3.91 -7.56 4.23
N VAL A 71 -3.56 -6.62 3.34
CA VAL A 71 -4.51 -5.99 2.42
C VAL A 71 -5.20 -7.02 1.54
N LEU A 72 -4.44 -7.92 0.92
CA LEU A 72 -5.00 -8.96 0.07
C LEU A 72 -5.92 -9.89 0.86
N MET A 73 -5.50 -10.33 2.05
CA MET A 73 -6.31 -11.19 2.91
C MET A 73 -7.65 -10.53 3.28
N VAL A 74 -7.63 -9.23 3.63
CA VAL A 74 -8.83 -8.46 3.95
C VAL A 74 -9.75 -8.34 2.72
N LEU A 75 -9.20 -8.02 1.54
CA LEU A 75 -9.99 -7.88 0.31
C LEU A 75 -10.63 -9.20 -0.11
N GLU A 76 -9.87 -10.30 -0.09
CA GLU A 76 -10.39 -11.62 -0.43
C GLU A 76 -11.51 -12.05 0.52
N PHE A 77 -11.35 -11.81 1.83
CA PHE A 77 -12.40 -12.06 2.81
C PHE A 77 -13.66 -11.24 2.51
N LEU A 78 -13.52 -9.93 2.26
CA LEU A 78 -14.64 -9.05 1.95
C LEU A 78 -15.34 -9.50 0.66
N HIS A 79 -14.60 -9.80 -0.41
CA HIS A 79 -15.20 -10.27 -1.66
C HIS A 79 -15.92 -11.61 -1.52
N THR A 80 -15.44 -12.48 -0.62
CA THR A 80 -16.04 -13.80 -0.38
C THR A 80 -17.26 -13.74 0.53
N PHE A 81 -17.21 -12.93 1.60
CA PHE A 81 -18.19 -13.00 2.70
C PHE A 81 -19.02 -11.73 2.91
N LYS A 82 -18.88 -10.68 2.09
CA LYS A 82 -19.63 -9.41 2.23
C LYS A 82 -21.13 -9.60 2.45
N ASP A 83 -21.75 -10.56 1.77
CA ASP A 83 -23.20 -10.80 1.86
C ASP A 83 -23.55 -11.44 3.21
N ALA A 84 -22.67 -12.29 3.75
CA ALA A 84 -22.86 -12.91 5.07
C ALA A 84 -22.69 -11.91 6.22
N ILE A 85 -21.73 -10.98 6.10
CA ILE A 85 -21.46 -9.93 7.11
C ILE A 85 -22.21 -8.63 6.85
N LEU A 86 -23.12 -8.61 5.86
CA LEU A 86 -23.96 -7.45 5.52
C LEU A 86 -23.16 -6.16 5.27
N ILE A 87 -22.03 -6.27 4.56
CA ILE A 87 -21.23 -5.11 4.13
C ILE A 87 -21.58 -4.77 2.68
N ASP A 88 -21.95 -3.50 2.46
CA ASP A 88 -22.25 -3.00 1.14
C ASP A 88 -21.02 -3.02 0.23
N SER A 89 -21.24 -3.37 -1.05
CA SER A 89 -20.16 -3.40 -2.05
C SER A 89 -19.54 -2.02 -2.33
N SER A 90 -20.23 -0.93 -1.97
CA SER A 90 -19.70 0.44 -2.09
C SER A 90 -18.63 0.77 -1.05
N VAL A 91 -18.59 0.03 0.06
CA VAL A 91 -17.62 0.23 1.16
C VAL A 91 -16.30 -0.49 0.86
N ILE A 92 -16.32 -1.51 0.00
CA ILE A 92 -15.15 -2.33 -0.34
C ILE A 92 -14.27 -1.55 -1.33
N PRO A 93 -13.06 -1.14 -0.94
CA PRO A 93 -12.15 -0.43 -1.85
C PRO A 93 -11.54 -1.38 -2.88
N THR A 94 -11.11 -0.82 -4.00
CA THR A 94 -10.17 -1.51 -4.90
C THR A 94 -8.81 -1.68 -4.22
N PHE A 95 -7.98 -2.61 -4.72
CA PHE A 95 -6.63 -2.83 -4.19
C PHE A 95 -5.80 -1.53 -4.15
N GLU A 96 -5.81 -0.76 -5.24
CA GLU A 96 -5.09 0.53 -5.32
C GLU A 96 -5.60 1.53 -4.27
N GLN A 97 -6.91 1.75 -4.21
CA GLN A 97 -7.52 2.67 -3.25
C GLN A 97 -7.19 2.28 -1.82
N PHE A 98 -7.23 0.98 -1.53
CA PHE A 98 -6.93 0.48 -0.20
C PHE A 98 -5.46 0.72 0.17
N GLN A 99 -4.52 0.41 -0.73
CA GLN A 99 -3.10 0.68 -0.50
C GLN A 99 -2.82 2.16 -0.25
N ARG A 100 -3.33 3.04 -1.12
CA ARG A 100 -3.15 4.50 -1.00
C ARG A 100 -3.77 5.05 0.28
N SER A 101 -4.93 4.51 0.68
CA SER A 101 -5.60 4.93 1.91
C SER A 101 -4.78 4.61 3.18
N LEU A 102 -4.08 3.46 3.20
CA LEU A 102 -3.20 3.07 4.30
C LEU A 102 -1.97 3.99 4.41
N LEU A 103 -1.52 4.52 3.26
CA LEU A 103 -0.46 5.52 3.15
C LEU A 103 -0.95 6.95 3.39
N ASN A 104 -2.18 7.14 3.90
CA ASN A 104 -2.79 8.43 4.21
C ASN A 104 -2.98 9.36 2.99
N ASP A 105 -3.24 8.80 1.82
CA ASP A 105 -3.68 9.59 0.68
C ASP A 105 -5.02 10.29 1.00
N PRO A 106 -5.09 11.64 0.96
CA PRO A 106 -6.30 12.38 1.30
C PRO A 106 -7.52 12.00 0.45
N GLU A 107 -7.32 11.54 -0.79
CA GLU A 107 -8.41 11.13 -1.68
C GLU A 107 -9.09 9.84 -1.20
N HIS A 108 -8.32 8.94 -0.57
CA HIS A 108 -8.76 7.59 -0.22
C HIS A 108 -8.90 7.34 1.29
N THR A 109 -8.45 8.27 2.12
CA THR A 109 -8.54 8.16 3.59
C THR A 109 -10.00 7.98 4.06
N GLY A 110 -10.97 8.60 3.39
CA GLY A 110 -12.39 8.45 3.70
C GLY A 110 -12.90 7.01 3.54
N SER A 111 -12.42 6.30 2.51
CA SER A 111 -12.75 4.90 2.26
C SER A 111 -12.22 3.99 3.38
N LEU A 112 -10.99 4.23 3.84
CA LEU A 112 -10.40 3.47 4.94
C LEU A 112 -11.22 3.59 6.22
N VAL A 113 -11.65 4.81 6.56
CA VAL A 113 -12.49 5.04 7.75
C VAL A 113 -13.82 4.32 7.63
N GLN A 114 -14.50 4.42 6.47
CA GLN A 114 -15.76 3.72 6.24
C GLN A 114 -15.61 2.20 6.37
N LEU A 115 -14.58 1.62 5.77
CA LEU A 115 -14.31 0.18 5.87
C LEU A 115 -14.01 -0.23 7.31
N THR A 116 -13.18 0.53 8.01
CA THR A 116 -12.83 0.25 9.42
C THR A 116 -14.06 0.29 10.31
N MET A 117 -14.94 1.29 10.12
CA MET A 117 -16.18 1.41 10.88
C MET A 117 -17.13 0.24 10.61
N ALA A 118 -17.30 -0.15 9.34
CA ALA A 118 -18.17 -1.25 8.95
C ALA A 118 -17.68 -2.59 9.53
N LEU A 119 -16.39 -2.90 9.40
CA LEU A 119 -15.80 -4.10 9.98
C LEU A 119 -15.91 -4.11 11.51
N LEU A 120 -15.58 -2.99 12.16
CA LEU A 120 -15.66 -2.88 13.62
C LEU A 120 -17.09 -3.07 14.13
N HIS A 121 -18.08 -2.48 13.45
CA HIS A 121 -19.48 -2.70 13.77
C HIS A 121 -19.85 -4.19 13.73
N GLN A 122 -19.47 -4.90 12.65
CA GLN A 122 -19.74 -6.34 12.54
C GLN A 122 -19.04 -7.14 13.65
N CYS A 123 -17.78 -6.81 13.97
CA CYS A 123 -17.04 -7.46 15.05
C CYS A 123 -17.71 -7.29 16.41
N LEU A 124 -18.32 -6.13 16.67
CA LEU A 124 -19.05 -5.86 17.91
C LEU A 124 -20.36 -6.64 18.01
N CYS A 125 -21.04 -6.86 16.88
CA CYS A 125 -22.24 -7.68 16.84
C CYS A 125 -21.95 -9.17 17.04
N ASP A 126 -20.97 -9.71 16.32
CA ASP A 126 -20.54 -11.12 16.41
C ASP A 126 -19.12 -11.23 15.84
N PRO A 127 -18.11 -11.66 16.62
CA PRO A 127 -18.20 -12.44 17.86
C PRO A 127 -18.45 -11.62 19.14
N GLY A 128 -18.46 -10.29 19.03
CA GLY A 128 -18.57 -9.39 20.17
C GLY A 128 -17.33 -9.39 21.06
N VAL A 129 -17.45 -8.70 22.19
CA VAL A 129 -16.41 -8.58 23.20
C VAL A 129 -16.58 -9.65 24.29
N PRO A 130 -15.51 -10.33 24.74
CA PRO A 130 -15.59 -11.28 25.85
C PRO A 130 -16.14 -10.59 27.09
N ALA A 131 -16.84 -11.36 27.95
CA ALA A 131 -17.69 -10.88 29.05
C ALA A 131 -17.26 -9.51 29.61
N PRO A 132 -18.10 -8.46 29.48
CA PRO A 132 -17.68 -7.09 29.73
C PRO A 132 -17.26 -6.93 31.19
N GLY A 133 -15.97 -6.72 31.41
CA GLY A 133 -15.46 -6.24 32.68
C GLY A 133 -15.82 -4.77 32.89
N PRO A 134 -15.77 -4.25 34.14
CA PRO A 134 -16.08 -2.85 34.47
C PRO A 134 -15.30 -1.79 33.66
N TRP A 135 -14.24 -2.19 32.98
CA TRP A 135 -13.33 -1.35 32.19
C TRP A 135 -13.72 -1.21 30.71
N LEU A 136 -14.77 -1.89 30.24
CA LEU A 136 -15.18 -1.86 28.83
C LEU A 136 -16.30 -0.85 28.55
N HIS A 137 -16.11 0.36 29.07
CA HIS A 137 -16.99 1.50 28.85
C HIS A 137 -16.24 2.58 28.06
N CYS A 138 -16.92 3.23 27.13
CA CYS A 138 -16.42 4.44 26.50
C CYS A 138 -16.22 5.54 27.55
N MET A 139 -15.49 6.61 27.20
CA MET A 139 -15.30 7.78 28.06
C MET A 139 -16.62 8.39 28.57
N THR A 140 -17.72 8.17 27.85
CA THR A 140 -19.08 8.58 28.22
C THR A 140 -19.74 7.69 29.28
N GLY A 141 -19.11 6.57 29.67
CA GLY A 141 -19.66 5.58 30.61
C GLY A 141 -20.61 4.56 29.98
N ILE A 142 -20.86 4.63 28.67
CA ILE A 142 -21.71 3.68 27.94
C ILE A 142 -20.87 2.43 27.59
N LYS A 143 -21.50 1.25 27.63
CA LYS A 143 -20.84 0.00 27.22
C LYS A 143 -20.50 0.04 25.73
N VAL A 144 -19.34 -0.50 25.37
CA VAL A 144 -18.85 -0.49 23.98
C VAL A 144 -19.79 -1.20 22.99
N THR A 145 -20.54 -2.21 23.44
CA THR A 145 -21.53 -2.93 22.62
C THR A 145 -22.76 -2.12 22.28
N ASP A 146 -23.04 -1.08 23.07
CA ASP A 146 -24.30 -0.32 23.00
C ASP A 146 -24.08 1.05 22.32
N VAL A 147 -22.85 1.33 21.86
CA VAL A 147 -22.48 2.60 21.21
C VAL A 147 -22.42 2.44 19.71
N ASP A 148 -23.12 3.31 18.99
CA ASP A 148 -23.04 3.38 17.53
C ASP A 148 -21.66 3.84 17.07
N VAL A 149 -21.09 3.11 16.11
CA VAL A 149 -19.79 3.42 15.52
C VAL A 149 -19.91 4.62 14.57
N SER A 150 -19.15 5.66 14.81
CA SER A 150 -19.12 6.92 14.05
C SER A 150 -17.67 7.37 13.77
N LYS A 151 -17.50 8.30 12.83
CA LYS A 151 -16.18 8.87 12.51
C LYS A 151 -15.50 9.55 13.70
N GLY A 152 -16.24 9.96 14.73
CA GLY A 152 -15.70 10.63 15.91
C GLY A 152 -15.25 9.68 17.02
N ASN A 153 -15.82 8.48 17.12
CA ASN A 153 -15.58 7.55 18.23
C ASN A 153 -14.94 6.22 17.81
N TYR A 154 -14.89 5.90 16.51
CA TYR A 154 -14.41 4.59 16.05
C TYR A 154 -12.99 4.26 16.51
N SER A 155 -12.09 5.25 16.68
CA SER A 155 -10.74 5.02 17.18
C SER A 155 -10.73 4.56 18.64
N GLU A 156 -11.60 5.15 19.47
CA GLU A 156 -11.76 4.74 20.88
C GLU A 156 -12.41 3.36 20.97
N ILE A 157 -13.48 3.12 20.21
CA ILE A 157 -14.18 1.83 20.17
C ILE A 157 -13.21 0.73 19.70
N LEU A 158 -12.41 1.02 18.67
CA LEU A 158 -11.40 0.10 18.15
C LEU A 158 -10.35 -0.23 19.21
N ARG A 159 -9.87 0.78 19.95
CA ARG A 159 -8.96 0.58 21.08
C ARG A 159 -9.54 -0.37 22.12
N LEU A 160 -10.78 -0.12 22.56
CA LEU A 160 -11.46 -0.95 23.56
C LEU A 160 -11.70 -2.36 23.05
N PHE A 161 -12.06 -2.52 21.78
CA PHE A 161 -12.21 -3.82 21.13
C PHE A 161 -10.90 -4.60 21.09
N LEU A 162 -9.80 -3.96 20.64
CA LEU A 162 -8.47 -4.56 20.61
C LEU A 162 -8.01 -4.96 22.01
N TRP A 163 -8.26 -4.11 23.00
CA TRP A 163 -7.96 -4.40 24.39
C TRP A 163 -8.75 -5.63 24.88
N ALA A 164 -10.06 -5.71 24.59
CA ALA A 164 -10.88 -6.85 25.01
C ALA A 164 -10.44 -8.18 24.38
N ARG A 165 -10.09 -8.17 23.09
CA ARG A 165 -9.81 -9.41 22.32
C ARG A 165 -8.35 -9.85 22.38
N LYS A 166 -7.38 -8.92 22.30
CA LYS A 166 -5.94 -9.25 22.38
C LYS A 166 -5.39 -9.25 23.82
N GLY A 167 -6.16 -8.74 24.77
CA GLY A 167 -5.72 -8.56 26.15
C GLY A 167 -5.09 -7.19 26.41
N PHE A 168 -4.86 -6.88 27.69
CA PHE A 168 -4.32 -5.60 28.15
C PHE A 168 -2.94 -5.31 27.52
N LYS A 169 -2.77 -4.08 27.02
CA LYS A 169 -1.48 -3.52 26.52
C LYS A 169 -0.94 -4.08 25.20
N CYS A 170 -1.78 -4.34 24.20
CA CYS A 170 -1.21 -4.40 22.84
C CYS A 170 -0.70 -2.99 22.46
N GLU A 171 0.49 -2.91 21.84
CA GLU A 171 1.16 -1.63 21.53
C GLU A 171 0.22 -0.65 20.81
N ILE A 172 -0.55 -1.16 19.84
CA ILE A 172 -1.53 -0.38 19.08
C ILE A 172 -2.64 0.19 19.97
N SER A 173 -3.14 -0.59 20.94
CA SER A 173 -4.15 -0.09 21.88
C SER A 173 -3.60 1.04 22.75
N ILE A 174 -2.32 1.02 23.09
CA ILE A 174 -1.68 2.10 23.86
C ILE A 174 -1.57 3.34 22.98
N THR A 175 -1.10 3.21 21.74
CA THR A 175 -1.02 4.34 20.79
C THR A 175 -2.38 4.99 20.55
N LEU A 176 -3.44 4.19 20.43
CA LEU A 176 -4.81 4.67 20.24
C LEU A 176 -5.39 5.43 21.45
N GLU A 177 -4.72 5.44 22.61
CA GLU A 177 -5.14 6.27 23.76
C GLU A 177 -4.87 7.76 23.50
N THR A 178 -3.80 8.06 22.76
CA THR A 178 -3.34 9.43 22.51
C THR A 178 -3.51 9.86 21.08
N GLU A 179 -3.58 8.91 20.14
CA GLU A 179 -3.59 9.18 18.71
C GLU A 179 -4.78 8.54 17.99
N PRO A 180 -5.38 9.20 16.99
CA PRO A 180 -6.46 8.60 16.20
C PRO A 180 -5.91 7.49 15.29
N PHE A 181 -6.79 6.57 14.86
CA PHE A 181 -6.42 5.45 13.97
C PHE A 181 -5.66 5.89 12.70
N LEU A 182 -5.99 7.05 12.14
CA LEU A 182 -5.33 7.58 10.94
C LEU A 182 -3.88 8.02 11.17
N ALA A 183 -3.48 8.28 12.41
CA ALA A 183 -2.10 8.64 12.75
C ALA A 183 -1.17 7.41 12.81
N LEU A 184 -1.73 6.20 12.93
CA LEU A 184 -0.96 4.96 12.94
C LEU A 184 -0.13 4.77 11.66
N LYS A 185 0.93 3.96 11.76
CA LYS A 185 1.71 3.57 10.59
C LYS A 185 0.86 2.72 9.64
N SER A 186 1.21 2.73 8.35
CA SER A 186 0.52 1.92 7.34
C SER A 186 0.46 0.44 7.70
N SER A 187 1.55 -0.10 8.29
CA SER A 187 1.61 -1.48 8.74
C SER A 187 0.72 -1.81 9.92
N GLU A 188 0.62 -0.90 10.88
CA GLU A 188 -0.26 -1.02 12.04
C GLU A 188 -1.73 -0.98 11.59
N LYS A 189 -2.09 -0.05 10.69
CA LYS A 189 -3.45 0.02 10.12
C LYS A 189 -3.84 -1.27 9.40
N ALA A 190 -2.96 -1.76 8.52
CA ALA A 190 -3.19 -3.01 7.80
C ALA A 190 -3.33 -4.18 8.78
N GLY A 191 -2.47 -4.25 9.80
CA GLY A 191 -2.52 -5.28 10.84
C GLY A 191 -3.79 -5.23 11.69
N VAL A 192 -4.34 -4.05 11.97
CA VAL A 192 -5.62 -3.90 12.67
C VAL A 192 -6.78 -4.38 11.83
N LEU A 193 -6.84 -4.02 10.55
CA LEU A 193 -7.91 -4.48 9.65
C LEU A 193 -7.86 -5.98 9.42
N ALA A 194 -6.65 -6.53 9.22
CA ALA A 194 -6.42 -7.97 9.17
C ALA A 194 -6.90 -8.67 10.45
N PHE A 195 -6.63 -8.07 11.61
CA PHE A 195 -7.14 -8.60 12.87
C PHE A 195 -8.66 -8.60 12.94
N LEU A 196 -9.34 -7.49 12.60
CA LEU A 196 -10.80 -7.45 12.59
C LEU A 196 -11.41 -8.53 11.69
N VAL A 197 -10.86 -8.71 10.49
CA VAL A 197 -11.26 -9.78 9.58
C VAL A 197 -11.03 -11.16 10.19
N ASN A 198 -9.88 -11.41 10.80
CA ASN A 198 -9.60 -12.68 11.47
C ASN A 198 -10.62 -13.00 12.57
N GLU A 199 -11.10 -11.98 13.31
CA GLU A 199 -12.16 -12.17 14.30
C GLU A 199 -13.51 -12.52 13.65
N LEU A 200 -13.81 -11.91 12.49
CA LEU A 200 -15.04 -12.17 11.73
C LEU A 200 -15.06 -13.54 11.04
N VAL A 201 -13.90 -14.12 10.72
CA VAL A 201 -13.83 -15.48 10.12
C VAL A 201 -14.53 -16.50 11.02
N CYS A 202 -14.48 -16.31 12.34
CA CYS A 202 -15.13 -17.18 13.31
C CYS A 202 -16.58 -16.76 13.67
N SER A 203 -17.12 -15.72 13.02
CA SER A 203 -18.49 -15.28 13.26
C SER A 203 -19.51 -16.29 12.74
N ARG A 204 -20.67 -16.36 13.38
CA ARG A 204 -21.76 -17.28 13.02
C ARG A 204 -22.23 -17.10 11.57
N PRO A 205 -22.40 -15.86 11.04
CA PRO A 205 -22.81 -15.70 9.65
C PRO A 205 -21.78 -16.27 8.66
N VAL A 206 -20.49 -16.05 8.92
CA VAL A 206 -19.41 -16.59 8.07
C VAL A 206 -19.34 -18.11 8.15
N CYS A 207 -19.35 -18.68 9.36
CA CYS A 207 -19.35 -20.13 9.55
C CYS A 207 -20.55 -20.79 8.85
N SER A 208 -21.74 -20.20 8.97
CA SER A 208 -22.95 -20.71 8.33
C SER A 208 -22.87 -20.66 6.80
N GLU A 209 -22.31 -19.60 6.22
CA GLU A 209 -22.15 -19.51 4.77
C GLU A 209 -21.09 -20.51 4.26
N ILE A 210 -20.02 -20.76 5.03
CA ILE A 210 -19.02 -21.80 4.72
C ILE A 210 -19.67 -23.20 4.72
N GLU A 211 -20.46 -23.53 5.74
CA GLU A 211 -21.18 -24.80 5.83
C GLU A 211 -22.12 -25.00 4.64
N LYS A 212 -22.90 -23.96 4.30
CA LYS A 212 -23.79 -23.96 3.13
C LYS A 212 -23.03 -24.16 1.82
N HIS A 213 -21.89 -23.52 1.62
CA HIS A 213 -21.06 -23.74 0.45
C HIS A 213 -20.49 -25.16 0.39
N LEU A 214 -20.08 -25.73 1.53
CA LEU A 214 -19.58 -27.09 1.61
C LEU A 214 -20.66 -28.12 1.24
N GLU A 215 -21.88 -27.93 1.72
CA GLU A 215 -23.04 -28.76 1.36
C GLU A 215 -23.37 -28.68 -0.13
N ASN A 216 -23.36 -27.47 -0.71
CA ASN A 216 -23.56 -27.28 -2.14
C ASN A 216 -22.48 -27.96 -3.00
N LEU A 217 -21.22 -27.93 -2.57
CA LEU A 217 -20.16 -28.66 -3.25
C LEU A 217 -20.32 -30.18 -3.12
N ALA A 218 -20.84 -30.66 -1.98
CA ALA A 218 -21.12 -32.08 -1.79
C ALA A 218 -22.28 -32.57 -2.66
N THR A 219 -23.31 -31.75 -2.90
CA THR A 219 -24.42 -32.08 -3.81
C THR A 219 -23.98 -32.09 -5.27
N LEU A 220 -23.14 -31.14 -5.71
CA LEU A 220 -22.60 -31.09 -7.08
C LEU A 220 -21.67 -32.27 -7.42
N ARG A 221 -21.08 -32.91 -6.40
CA ARG A 221 -20.23 -34.10 -6.57
C ARG A 221 -21.01 -35.42 -6.70
N ARG A 222 -22.31 -35.42 -6.41
CA ARG A 222 -23.20 -36.57 -6.60
C ARG A 222 -23.83 -36.54 -7.98
#